data_AF-A0A2Z5ZFM5-F1
#
_entry.id   AF-A0A2Z5ZFM5-F1
#
_cell.length_a   1.000
_cell.length_b   1.000
_cell.length_c   1.000
_cell.angle_alpha   90.00
_cell.angle_beta   90.00
_cell.angle_gamma   90.00
#
_symmetry.space_group_name_H-M   'P 1'
#
loop_
_entity.id
_entity.type
_entity.pdbx_description
1 polymer ?
#
loop_
_entity_poly.entity_id
_entity_poly.type
_entity_poly.pdbx_seq_one_letter_code
_entity_poly.pdbx_strand_id
1 'polypeptide(L)'
;MKKEGILSKVWKEPYLETCCRSALHRLCLSGALGRPEGLQDDPCLKRMQGMGFVTRSAQGRFYITEEGQARHTQEVLKRKAPLKPGVGS
;
A
#
# COMPACT_ATOMS: atom_id res chain seq x y z
N MET A 1 -0.88 27.84 -4.10
CA MET A 1 -2.14 27.38 -3.45
C MET A 1 -1.95 25.94 -2.99
N LYS A 2 -1.94 25.73 -1.66
CA LYS A 2 -2.31 24.53 -0.87
C LYS A 2 -2.10 23.17 -1.57
N LYS A 3 -1.25 22.28 -1.05
CA LYS A 3 -1.57 21.51 0.17
C LYS A 3 -0.31 21.09 0.92
N GLU A 4 -0.18 21.70 2.09
CA GLU A 4 0.48 21.15 3.27
C GLU A 4 -0.07 19.75 3.57
N GLY A 5 0.79 18.80 3.94
CA GLY A 5 0.36 17.49 4.37
C GLY A 5 1.29 16.32 4.05
N ILE A 6 2.60 16.49 4.27
CA ILE A 6 3.47 15.36 4.63
C ILE A 6 3.01 14.89 6.02
N LEU A 7 1.88 14.17 6.04
CA LEU A 7 1.49 13.34 7.17
C LEU A 7 2.13 12.00 6.88
N SER A 8 3.28 11.81 7.51
CA SER A 8 3.70 10.52 8.05
C SER A 8 2.50 9.81 8.68
N LYS A 9 1.70 9.13 7.85
CA LYS A 9 0.65 8.17 8.25
C LYS A 9 1.37 6.94 8.79
N VAL A 10 2.02 7.14 9.94
CA VAL A 10 2.47 6.05 10.79
C VAL A 10 1.21 5.31 11.22
N TRP A 11 1.17 4.03 10.86
CA TRP A 11 0.14 3.06 11.19
C TRP A 11 0.01 2.99 12.72
N LYS A 12 -1.00 3.66 13.28
CA LYS A 12 -1.15 3.80 14.74
C LYS A 12 -1.77 2.60 15.45
N GLU A 13 -1.80 1.43 14.82
CA GLU A 13 -2.40 0.23 15.41
C GLU A 13 -1.55 -1.00 15.01
N PRO A 14 -0.64 -1.49 15.87
CA PRO A 14 0.32 -2.55 15.52
C PRO A 14 -0.34 -3.84 15.02
N TYR A 15 -1.55 -4.14 15.49
CA TYR A 15 -2.34 -5.29 15.02
C TYR A 15 -2.83 -5.12 13.57
N LEU A 16 -3.11 -3.89 13.15
CA LEU A 16 -3.62 -3.58 11.82
C LEU A 16 -2.50 -3.46 10.78
N GLU A 17 -1.28 -3.15 11.21
CA GLU A 17 -0.12 -3.05 10.32
C GLU A 17 0.16 -4.39 9.61
N THR A 18 0.08 -5.51 10.34
CA THR A 18 0.31 -6.86 9.78
C THR A 18 -0.81 -7.32 8.83
N CYS A 19 -2.08 -7.08 9.18
CA CYS A 19 -3.20 -7.48 8.32
C CYS A 19 -3.28 -6.62 7.06
N CYS A 20 -2.94 -5.32 7.16
CA CYS A 20 -2.94 -4.43 6.01
C CYS A 20 -1.75 -4.68 5.07
N ARG A 21 -0.56 -5.01 5.59
CA ARG A 21 0.55 -5.51 4.77
C ARG A 21 0.14 -6.76 3.98
N SER A 22 -0.55 -7.69 4.63
CA SER A 22 -1.05 -8.92 3.98
C SER A 22 -2.10 -8.62 2.91
N ALA A 23 -3.03 -7.71 3.18
CA ALA A 23 -4.04 -7.26 2.22
C ALA A 23 -3.39 -6.56 1.01
N LEU A 24 -2.40 -5.69 1.25
CA LEU A 24 -1.65 -5.00 0.19
C LEU A 24 -0.87 -5.99 -0.68
N HIS A 25 -0.26 -7.01 -0.07
CA HIS A 25 0.40 -8.08 -0.81
C HIS A 25 -0.58 -8.83 -1.73
N ARG A 26 -1.73 -9.25 -1.19
CA ARG A 26 -2.77 -9.94 -1.96
C ARG A 26 -3.36 -9.07 -3.08
N LEU A 27 -3.50 -7.77 -2.84
CA LEU A 27 -3.92 -6.82 -3.86
C LEU A 27 -2.89 -6.73 -4.99
N CYS A 28 -1.60 -6.63 -4.66
CA CYS A 28 -0.52 -6.61 -5.65
C CYS A 28 -0.50 -7.89 -6.50
N LEU A 29 -0.72 -9.06 -5.90
CA LEU A 29 -0.84 -10.34 -6.62
C LEU A 29 -2.04 -10.39 -7.58
N SER A 30 -3.10 -9.63 -7.29
CA SER A 30 -4.30 -9.57 -8.14
C SER A 30 -4.05 -8.76 -9.44
N GLY A 31 -3.00 -7.93 -9.46
CA GLY A 31 -2.57 -7.19 -10.64
C GLY A 31 -3.70 -6.42 -11.33
N ALA A 32 -3.78 -6.54 -12.66
CA ALA A 32 -4.77 -5.84 -13.49
C ALA A 32 -6.22 -6.31 -13.29
N LEU A 33 -6.44 -7.49 -12.68
CA LEU A 33 -7.80 -7.94 -12.38
C LEU A 33 -8.42 -7.17 -11.23
N GLY A 34 -7.58 -6.57 -10.37
CA GLY A 34 -8.01 -5.95 -9.12
C GLY A 34 -8.60 -6.97 -8.15
N ARG A 35 -8.79 -6.53 -6.91
CA ARG A 35 -9.34 -7.37 -5.84
C ARG A 35 -10.80 -6.97 -5.57
N PRO A 36 -11.78 -7.88 -5.61
CA PRO A 36 -13.18 -7.54 -5.38
C PRO A 36 -13.44 -7.10 -3.94
N GLU A 37 -14.44 -6.23 -3.74
CA GLU A 37 -14.95 -5.85 -2.43
C GLU A 37 -15.69 -7.01 -1.73
N GLY A 38 -15.83 -6.91 -0.41
CA GLY A 38 -16.52 -7.92 0.40
C GLY A 38 -15.66 -9.13 0.80
N LEU A 39 -14.37 -9.15 0.46
CA LEU A 39 -13.42 -10.12 1.02
C LEU A 39 -13.02 -9.74 2.46
N GLN A 40 -12.44 -10.69 3.20
CA GLN A 40 -11.90 -10.44 4.55
C GLN A 40 -10.92 -9.25 4.63
N ASP A 41 -10.31 -8.89 3.49
CA ASP A 41 -9.33 -7.82 3.36
C ASP A 41 -9.97 -6.44 3.16
N ASP A 42 -11.27 -6.39 2.84
CA ASP A 42 -12.03 -5.19 2.50
C ASP A 42 -11.86 -4.03 3.50
N PRO A 43 -11.98 -4.21 4.83
CA PRO A 43 -11.76 -3.12 5.79
C PRO A 43 -10.33 -2.55 5.72
N CYS A 44 -9.33 -3.38 5.44
CA CYS A 44 -7.95 -2.94 5.26
C CYS A 44 -7.76 -2.17 3.96
N LEU A 45 -8.37 -2.64 2.86
CA LEU A 45 -8.32 -1.99 1.55
C LEU A 45 -9.00 -0.61 1.57
N LYS A 46 -10.17 -0.50 2.20
CA LYS A 46 -10.89 0.78 2.39
C LYS A 46 -10.08 1.77 3.22
N ARG A 47 -9.41 1.31 4.28
CA ARG A 47 -8.50 2.16 5.05
C ARG A 47 -7.35 2.66 4.20
N MET A 48 -6.67 1.77 3.46
CA MET A 48 -5.57 2.15 2.57
C MET A 48 -6.02 3.05 1.41
N GLN A 49 -7.27 2.93 0.97
CA GLN A 49 -7.89 3.86 0.03
C GLN A 49 -8.00 5.28 0.63
N GLY A 50 -8.43 5.42 1.89
CA GLY A 50 -8.39 6.69 2.61
C GLY A 50 -6.97 7.24 2.85
N MET A 51 -5.94 6.44 2.56
CA MET A 51 -4.53 6.84 2.62
C MET A 51 -3.91 7.16 1.26
N GLY A 52 -4.60 6.89 0.15
CA GLY A 52 -4.07 7.10 -1.20
C GLY A 52 -3.31 5.89 -1.77
N PHE A 53 -3.11 4.81 -1.01
CA PHE A 53 -2.36 3.63 -1.48
C PHE A 53 -3.16 2.71 -2.39
N VAL A 54 -4.49 2.73 -2.27
CA VAL A 54 -5.41 1.87 -3.02
C VAL A 54 -6.47 2.77 -3.65
N THR A 55 -6.91 2.43 -4.86
CA THR A 55 -8.08 3.04 -5.49
C THR A 55 -9.18 2.01 -5.68
N ARG A 56 -10.44 2.45 -5.66
CA ARG A 56 -11.60 1.60 -5.89
C ARG A 56 -12.31 2.01 -7.16
N SER A 57 -12.52 1.07 -8.06
CA SER A 57 -13.32 1.24 -9.27
C SER A 57 -14.81 1.29 -8.93
N ALA A 58 -15.61 1.91 -9.81
CA ALA A 58 -17.08 1.94 -9.72
C ALA A 58 -17.71 0.53 -9.69
N GLN A 59 -16.99 -0.48 -10.18
CA GLN A 59 -17.41 -1.89 -10.17
C GLN A 59 -17.11 -2.61 -8.83
N GLY A 60 -16.68 -1.89 -7.80
CA GLY A 60 -16.36 -2.48 -6.49
C GLY A 60 -15.08 -3.31 -6.49
N ARG A 61 -14.10 -2.94 -7.33
CA ARG A 61 -12.78 -3.57 -7.38
C ARG A 61 -11.70 -2.62 -6.89
N PHE A 62 -10.81 -3.12 -6.04
CA PHE A 62 -9.65 -2.40 -5.55
C PHE A 62 -8.45 -2.61 -6.48
N TYR A 63 -7.68 -1.55 -6.67
CA TYR A 63 -6.45 -1.52 -7.45
C TYR A 63 -5.36 -0.82 -6.65
N ILE A 64 -4.12 -1.28 -6.80
CA ILE A 64 -2.97 -0.64 -6.18
C ILE A 64 -2.62 0.64 -6.94
N THR A 65 -2.31 1.71 -6.22
CA THR A 65 -1.76 2.95 -6.80
C THR A 65 -0.24 2.89 -6.83
N GLU A 66 0.41 3.85 -7.50
CA GLU A 66 1.86 3.98 -7.49
C GLU A 66 2.42 4.13 -6.06
N GLU A 67 1.77 4.94 -5.21
CA GLU A 67 2.14 5.09 -3.81
C GLU A 67 2.02 3.77 -3.05
N GLY A 68 0.94 3.02 -3.28
CA GLY A 68 0.75 1.70 -2.69
C GLY A 68 1.80 0.69 -3.14
N GLN A 69 2.24 0.76 -4.40
CA GLN A 69 3.28 -0.12 -4.96
C GLN A 69 4.66 0.20 -4.38
N ALA A 70 4.99 1.47 -4.21
CA ALA A 70 6.22 1.90 -3.53
C ALA A 70 6.25 1.38 -2.09
N ARG A 71 5.14 1.50 -1.35
CA ARG A 71 5.01 0.98 0.02
C ARG A 71 5.07 -0.54 0.07
N HIS A 72 4.42 -1.24 -0.86
CA HIS A 72 4.51 -2.70 -0.97
C HIS A 72 5.97 -3.15 -1.14
N THR A 73 6.73 -2.47 -1.99
CA THR A 73 8.14 -2.79 -2.21
C THR A 73 9.00 -2.60 -0.95
N GLN A 74 8.78 -1.51 -0.21
CA GLN A 74 9.52 -1.20 1.02
C GLN A 74 9.17 -2.15 2.18
N GLU A 75 7.86 -2.36 2.41
CA GLU A 75 7.35 -2.97 3.65
C GLU A 75 7.02 -4.45 3.52
N VAL A 76 6.58 -4.89 2.33
CA VAL A 76 6.14 -6.28 2.08
C VAL A 76 7.27 -7.10 1.49
N LEU A 77 7.91 -6.59 0.43
CA LEU A 77 9.03 -7.30 -0.20
C LEU A 77 10.33 -7.16 0.61
N LYS A 78 10.38 -6.29 1.63
CA LYS A 78 11.58 -5.94 2.40
C LYS A 78 12.80 -5.71 1.50
N ARG A 79 12.60 -5.19 0.29
CA ARG A 79 13.70 -4.77 -0.56
C ARG A 79 14.32 -3.57 0.14
N LYS A 80 15.44 -3.79 0.84
CA LYS A 80 16.34 -2.69 1.21
C LYS A 80 16.54 -1.89 -0.08
N ALA A 81 16.28 -0.58 -0.02
CA ALA A 81 16.69 0.31 -1.10
C ALA A 81 18.12 -0.07 -1.51
N PRO A 82 18.45 -0.13 -2.83
CA PRO A 82 19.81 -0.44 -3.24
C PRO A 82 20.74 0.49 -2.47
N LEU A 83 21.65 -0.12 -1.71
CA LEU A 83 22.72 0.57 -1.04
C LEU A 83 23.36 1.44 -2.12
N LYS A 84 23.38 2.77 -1.91
CA LYS A 84 24.10 3.70 -2.78
C LYS A 84 25.49 3.09 -3.04
N PRO A 85 25.99 3.01 -4.28
CA PRO A 85 27.36 2.54 -4.50
C PRO A 85 28.26 3.50 -3.72
N GLY A 86 28.83 2.98 -2.63
CA GLY A 86 29.78 3.71 -1.82
C GLY A 86 31.00 3.99 -2.67
N VAL A 87 31.29 5.28 -2.85
CA VAL A 87 32.61 5.76 -3.26
C VAL A 87 33.64 5.16 -2.30
N GLY A 88 34.60 4.41 -2.85
CA GLY A 88 35.75 3.85 -2.14
C GLY A 88 36.98 4.13 -2.98
N SER A 89 37.83 4.99 -2.42
CA SER A 89 39.00 5.66 -3.00
C SER A 89 40.08 4.75 -3.58
#